data_AF-A0A4R6Q9B6-F1
#
_entry.id   AF-A0A4R6Q9B6-F1
#
_cell.length_a   1.000
_cell.length_b   1.000
_cell.length_c   1.000
_cell.angle_alpha   90.00
_cell.angle_beta   90.00
_cell.angle_gamma   90.00
#
_symmetry.space_group_name_H-M   'P 1'
#
loop_
_entity.id
_entity.type
_entity.pdbx_description
1 polymer ?
#
loop_
_entity_poly.entity_id
_entity_poly.type
_entity_poly.pdbx_seq_one_letter_code
_entity_poly.pdbx_strand_id
1 'polypeptide(L)'
;MLEMKRNIKGFTLAELLVVVAIIAVLVAVSIPVFTSQLDKARRTTCEANRTTLRHHIIVDYLSGNITSINDAALKKYIDKDETRCPSGGTYTVSGNLADGTFKIVCSKHSGGELDDFAALASKVEDELTGGEKWHSGDDLIAKVIEANNGKLVSVSTSSLFGDSALKTSDTTLYWRPKVVESNGKKVVFLYANAGNSGTAGWKGYAVYYNGSYYVSTKKTYGGKIDETSVPTAKTIDTTLDQWLTDNNYKLK
;
A
#
# COMPACT_ATOMS: atom_id res chain seq x y z
N MET A 1 37.58 -17.71 65.25
CA MET A 1 36.73 -17.34 64.11
C MET A 1 37.02 -18.34 62.99
N LEU A 2 36.06 -19.19 62.63
CA LEU A 2 36.21 -20.14 61.52
C LEU A 2 35.89 -19.42 60.21
N GLU A 3 36.86 -19.37 59.31
CA GLU A 3 36.75 -18.74 58.00
C GLU A 3 36.00 -19.69 57.04
N MET A 4 34.75 -19.36 56.71
CA MET A 4 33.98 -20.08 55.69
C MET A 4 34.55 -19.75 54.30
N LYS A 5 35.40 -20.63 53.77
CA LYS A 5 35.75 -20.63 52.34
C LYS A 5 34.49 -20.88 51.51
N ARG A 6 33.88 -19.82 50.98
CA ARG A 6 32.81 -19.91 50.00
C ARG A 6 33.39 -20.53 48.72
N ASN A 7 33.01 -21.78 48.45
CA ASN A 7 33.37 -22.49 47.23
C ASN A 7 32.58 -21.90 46.05
N ILE A 8 33.10 -20.83 45.45
CA ILE A 8 32.53 -20.21 44.26
C ILE A 8 32.91 -21.10 43.07
N LYS A 9 32.02 -22.01 42.69
CA LYS A 9 32.19 -22.80 41.46
C LYS A 9 32.16 -21.83 40.27
N GLY A 10 33.25 -21.76 39.52
CA GLY A 10 33.33 -21.02 38.26
C GLY A 10 32.61 -21.75 37.13
N PHE A 11 32.18 -21.00 36.11
CA PHE A 11 31.59 -21.55 34.89
C PHE A 11 32.57 -22.50 34.19
N THR A 12 32.12 -23.68 33.81
CA THR A 12 32.90 -24.59 32.96
C THR A 12 32.89 -24.11 31.51
N LEU A 13 33.93 -24.44 30.75
CA LEU A 13 34.04 -24.09 29.33
C LEU A 13 32.87 -24.71 28.52
N ALA A 14 32.44 -25.92 28.90
CA ALA A 14 31.30 -26.61 28.28
C ALA A 14 29.97 -25.90 28.54
N GLU A 15 29.74 -25.39 29.76
CA GLU A 15 28.53 -24.62 30.08
C GLU A 15 28.46 -23.33 29.26
N LEU A 16 29.58 -22.62 29.08
CA LEU A 16 29.62 -21.44 28.24
C LEU A 16 29.33 -21.76 26.76
N LEU A 17 29.88 -22.86 26.25
CA LEU A 17 29.73 -23.26 24.84
C LEU A 17 28.28 -23.57 24.47
N VAL A 18 27.57 -24.32 25.33
CA VAL A 18 26.15 -24.64 25.11
C VAL A 18 25.30 -23.36 25.12
N VAL A 19 25.59 -22.41 26.00
CA VAL A 19 24.86 -21.13 26.07
C VAL A 19 25.02 -20.33 24.78
N VAL A 20 26.24 -20.20 24.26
CA VAL A 20 26.48 -19.48 23.00
C VAL A 20 25.80 -20.17 21.82
N ALA A 21 25.81 -21.51 21.79
CA ALA A 21 25.11 -22.27 20.75
C ALA A 21 23.60 -22.01 20.74
N ILE A 22 22.96 -21.95 21.91
CA ILE A 22 21.53 -21.62 22.03
C ILE A 22 21.26 -20.18 21.59
N ILE A 23 22.07 -19.21 22.03
CA ILE A 23 21.94 -17.81 21.62
C ILE A 23 22.06 -17.67 20.10
N ALA A 24 22.99 -18.38 19.47
CA ALA A 24 23.18 -18.34 18.01
C ALA A 24 21.92 -18.78 17.26
N VAL A 25 21.26 -19.87 17.69
CA VAL A 25 20.00 -20.34 17.09
C VAL A 25 18.87 -19.32 17.28
N LEU A 26 18.75 -18.73 18.48
CA LEU A 26 17.72 -17.72 18.76
C LEU A 26 17.91 -16.47 17.90
N VAL A 27 19.15 -15.98 17.79
CA VAL A 27 19.48 -14.78 16.99
C VAL A 27 19.24 -15.04 15.50
N ALA A 28 19.57 -16.23 14.99
CA ALA A 28 19.38 -16.60 13.59
C ALA A 28 17.91 -16.48 13.15
N VAL A 29 16.96 -16.87 14.00
CA VAL A 29 15.52 -16.72 13.71
C VAL A 29 15.02 -15.32 14.05
N SER A 30 15.53 -14.69 15.11
CA SER A 30 15.02 -13.41 15.59
C SER A 30 15.36 -12.23 14.68
N ILE A 31 16.56 -12.18 14.07
CA ILE A 31 16.97 -11.08 13.19
C ILE A 31 16.03 -10.90 11.97
N PRO A 32 15.73 -11.92 11.14
CA PRO A 32 14.87 -11.72 9.96
C PRO A 32 13.44 -11.32 10.35
N VAL A 33 12.91 -11.89 11.44
CA VAL A 33 11.58 -11.51 11.95
C VAL A 33 11.58 -10.07 12.45
N PHE A 34 12.57 -9.67 13.24
CA PHE A 34 12.66 -8.31 13.77
C PHE A 34 12.84 -7.27 12.66
N THR A 35 13.72 -7.54 11.69
CA THR A 35 13.99 -6.62 10.57
C THR A 35 12.76 -6.42 9.68
N SER A 36 12.02 -7.48 9.34
CA SER A 36 10.77 -7.35 8.56
C SER A 36 9.70 -6.53 9.30
N GLN A 37 9.55 -6.72 10.61
CA GLN A 37 8.60 -5.94 11.42
C GLN A 37 9.03 -4.47 11.54
N LEU A 38 10.34 -4.21 11.67
CA LEU A 38 10.88 -2.87 11.71
C LEU A 38 10.66 -2.13 10.39
N ASP A 39 10.84 -2.79 9.25
CA ASP A 39 10.57 -2.20 7.94
C ASP A 39 9.09 -1.92 7.72
N LYS A 40 8.20 -2.79 8.21
CA LYS A 40 6.76 -2.52 8.22
C LYS A 40 6.42 -1.29 9.07
N ALA A 41 6.97 -1.19 10.27
CA ALA A 41 6.78 -0.02 11.14
C ALA A 41 7.28 1.27 10.47
N ARG A 42 8.46 1.24 9.85
CA ARG A 42 9.01 2.38 9.10
C ARG A 42 8.10 2.83 7.95
N ARG A 43 7.49 1.89 7.22
CA ARG A 43 6.52 2.20 6.16
C ARG A 43 5.27 2.86 6.71
N THR A 44 4.66 2.29 7.75
CA THR A 44 3.46 2.85 8.40
C THR A 44 3.72 4.25 8.97
N THR A 45 4.85 4.48 9.63
CA THR A 45 5.24 5.81 10.10
C THR A 45 5.46 6.78 8.94
N CYS A 46 6.11 6.33 7.86
CA CYS A 46 6.30 7.16 6.67
C CYS A 46 4.97 7.56 6.01
N GLU A 47 3.99 6.67 5.98
CA GLU A 47 2.64 6.97 5.52
C GLU A 47 1.95 7.99 6.42
N ALA A 48 1.96 7.78 7.74
CA ALA A 48 1.39 8.72 8.71
C ALA A 48 2.01 10.12 8.56
N ASN A 49 3.33 10.23 8.44
CA ASN A 49 4.03 11.49 8.25
C ASN A 49 3.59 12.21 6.97
N ARG A 50 3.42 11.48 5.85
CA ARG A 50 2.90 12.06 4.60
C ARG A 50 1.47 12.54 4.72
N THR A 51 0.61 11.80 5.43
CA THR A 51 -0.77 12.21 5.69
C THR A 51 -0.83 13.47 6.55
N THR A 52 0.00 13.56 7.60
CA THR A 52 0.13 14.76 8.44
C THR A 52 0.54 15.96 7.60
N LEU A 53 1.59 15.81 6.78
CA LEU A 53 2.03 16.86 5.86
C LEU A 53 0.91 17.28 4.91
N ARG A 54 0.19 16.31 4.32
CA ARG A 54 -0.95 16.58 3.43
C ARG A 54 -2.02 17.42 4.14
N HIS A 55 -2.38 17.08 5.37
CA HIS A 55 -3.37 17.83 6.14
C HIS A 55 -2.91 19.25 6.42
N HIS A 56 -1.66 19.44 6.83
CA HIS A 56 -1.14 20.79 7.10
C HIS A 56 -1.14 21.66 5.83
N ILE A 57 -0.77 21.08 4.69
CA ILE A 57 -0.80 21.77 3.38
C ILE A 57 -2.24 22.14 2.98
N ILE A 58 -3.20 21.24 3.17
CA ILE A 58 -4.61 21.52 2.89
C ILE A 58 -5.14 22.64 3.78
N VAL A 59 -4.83 22.62 5.09
CA VAL A 59 -5.26 23.66 6.02
C VAL A 59 -4.72 25.03 5.60
N ASP A 60 -3.45 25.12 5.21
CA ASP A 60 -2.86 26.37 4.73
C ASP A 60 -3.44 26.84 3.40
N TYR A 61 -3.75 25.91 2.50
CA TYR A 61 -4.43 26.22 1.25
C TYR A 61 -5.82 26.81 1.49
N LEU A 62 -6.61 26.17 2.36
CA LEU A 62 -7.95 26.65 2.72
C LEU A 62 -7.92 27.98 3.49
N SER A 63 -6.84 28.23 4.23
CA SER A 63 -6.62 29.49 4.96
C SER A 63 -6.13 30.63 4.05
N GLY A 64 -5.84 30.35 2.77
CA GLY A 64 -5.32 31.32 1.80
C GLY A 64 -3.82 31.62 1.94
N ASN A 65 -3.08 30.85 2.75
CA ASN A 65 -1.65 31.05 2.99
C ASN A 65 -0.78 30.57 1.82
N ILE A 66 -1.27 29.59 1.05
CA ILE A 66 -0.59 29.06 -0.14
C ILE A 66 -1.59 28.86 -1.27
N THR A 67 -1.15 29.05 -2.52
CA THR A 67 -1.97 28.81 -3.73
C THR A 67 -1.46 27.65 -4.57
N SER A 68 -0.19 27.28 -4.37
CA SER A 68 0.46 26.14 -5.02
C SER A 68 1.51 25.58 -4.08
N ILE A 69 1.93 24.34 -4.33
CA ILE A 69 3.00 23.69 -3.58
C ILE A 69 4.02 23.07 -4.51
N ASN A 70 5.28 23.20 -4.14
CA ASN A 70 6.42 22.57 -4.80
C ASN A 70 7.34 21.94 -3.74
N ASP A 71 8.36 21.21 -4.18
CA ASP A 71 9.29 20.50 -3.28
C ASP A 71 10.01 21.45 -2.30
N ALA A 72 10.32 22.68 -2.73
CA ALA A 72 10.96 23.68 -1.88
C ALA A 72 10.03 24.18 -0.78
N ALA A 73 8.74 24.38 -1.09
CA ALA A 73 7.72 24.75 -0.11
C ALA A 73 7.42 23.57 0.83
N LEU A 74 7.36 22.33 0.31
CA LEU A 74 7.20 21.13 1.11
C LEU A 74 8.28 21.00 2.19
N LYS A 75 9.53 21.33 1.87
CA LYS A 75 10.64 21.28 2.82
C LYS A 75 10.38 22.10 4.09
N LYS A 76 9.68 23.24 3.97
CA LYS A 76 9.32 24.08 5.13
C LYS A 76 8.35 23.37 6.09
N TYR A 77 7.44 22.57 5.55
CA TYR A 77 6.51 21.76 6.35
C TYR A 77 7.22 20.58 7.01
N ILE A 78 8.13 19.92 6.29
CA ILE A 78 8.93 18.81 6.81
C ILE A 78 9.76 19.24 8.02
N ASP A 79 10.43 20.38 7.93
CA ASP A 79 11.28 20.87 9.01
C ASP A 79 10.47 21.39 10.21
N LYS A 80 9.25 21.87 9.99
CA LYS A 80 8.35 22.35 11.05
C LYS A 80 7.75 21.21 11.88
N ASP A 81 7.29 20.15 11.23
CA ASP A 81 6.59 19.05 11.90
C ASP A 81 7.54 17.89 12.25
N GLU A 82 8.84 18.03 11.99
CA GLU A 82 9.87 16.97 12.11
C GLU A 82 9.49 15.66 11.38
N THR A 83 8.61 15.76 10.39
CA THR A 83 8.04 14.63 9.65
C THR A 83 9.04 14.15 8.61
N ARG A 84 10.02 13.35 9.04
CA ARG A 84 11.02 12.75 8.17
C ARG A 84 10.71 11.28 7.90
N CYS A 85 11.16 10.77 6.77
CA CYS A 85 11.05 9.34 6.51
C CYS A 85 11.99 8.57 7.44
N PRO A 86 11.51 7.60 8.23
CA PRO A 86 12.34 6.84 9.18
C PRO A 86 13.38 5.93 8.48
N SER A 87 13.20 5.65 7.19
CA SER A 87 14.19 4.96 6.34
C SER A 87 15.16 5.91 5.61
N GLY A 88 15.15 7.20 5.93
CA GLY A 88 16.03 8.20 5.29
C GLY A 88 15.62 8.62 3.87
N GLY A 89 14.36 8.38 3.49
CA GLY A 89 13.79 8.84 2.22
C GLY A 89 13.49 10.34 2.19
N THR A 90 13.37 10.88 0.99
CA THR A 90 13.02 12.28 0.71
C THR A 90 11.57 12.37 0.25
N TYR A 91 10.84 13.36 0.77
CA TYR A 91 9.48 13.63 0.31
C TYR A 91 9.48 14.64 -0.83
N THR A 92 8.66 14.38 -1.83
CA THR A 92 8.44 15.20 -3.04
C THR A 92 6.95 15.37 -3.25
N VAL A 93 6.55 16.42 -3.95
CA VAL A 93 5.16 16.65 -4.32
C VAL A 93 4.93 16.34 -5.79
N SER A 94 3.85 15.61 -6.06
CA SER A 94 3.35 15.37 -7.41
C SER A 94 1.90 15.81 -7.51
N GLY A 95 1.48 16.31 -8.67
CA GLY A 95 0.11 16.77 -8.93
C GLY A 95 -0.13 18.24 -8.56
N ASN A 96 -1.38 18.67 -8.68
CA ASN A 96 -1.77 20.08 -8.51
C ASN A 96 -2.64 20.25 -7.27
N LEU A 97 -2.32 21.27 -6.46
CA LEU A 97 -3.04 21.59 -5.23
C LEU A 97 -4.43 22.16 -5.55
N ALA A 98 -4.55 22.97 -6.62
CA ALA A 98 -5.80 23.60 -7.02
C ALA A 98 -6.87 22.57 -7.46
N ASP A 99 -6.42 21.46 -8.07
CA ASP A 99 -7.29 20.40 -8.55
C ASP A 99 -7.60 19.34 -7.46
N GLY A 100 -7.04 19.50 -6.25
CA GLY A 100 -7.16 18.53 -5.16
C GLY A 100 -6.38 17.22 -5.37
N THR A 101 -5.63 17.10 -6.46
CA THR A 101 -4.94 15.88 -6.90
C THR A 101 -3.50 15.76 -6.38
N PHE A 102 -3.02 16.74 -5.61
CA PHE A 102 -1.65 16.73 -5.10
C PHE A 102 -1.38 15.52 -4.19
N LYS A 103 -0.14 15.03 -4.20
CA LYS A 103 0.35 13.87 -3.45
C LYS A 103 1.75 14.11 -2.95
N ILE A 104 2.03 13.58 -1.77
CA ILE A 104 3.38 13.55 -1.20
C ILE A 104 3.95 12.16 -1.45
N VAL A 105 5.05 12.07 -2.19
CA VAL A 105 5.72 10.83 -2.59
C VAL A 105 7.03 10.73 -1.84
N CYS A 106 7.38 9.54 -1.35
CA CYS A 106 8.68 9.29 -0.70
C CYS A 106 9.59 8.48 -1.62
N SER A 107 10.86 8.84 -1.70
CA SER A 107 11.86 8.13 -2.54
C SER A 107 12.21 6.72 -2.06
N LYS A 108 11.86 6.36 -0.81
CA LYS A 108 12.10 5.03 -0.23
C LYS A 108 10.83 4.21 -0.03
N HIS A 109 9.68 4.86 0.03
CA HIS A 109 8.39 4.21 0.21
C HIS A 109 7.40 4.85 -0.76
N SER A 110 6.85 4.06 -1.67
CA SER A 110 5.68 4.50 -2.44
C SER A 110 4.53 4.76 -1.44
N GLY A 111 3.47 5.49 -1.79
CA GLY A 111 2.33 5.71 -0.88
C GLY A 111 1.92 4.41 -0.14
N GLY A 112 1.52 4.50 1.12
CA GLY A 112 1.08 3.39 1.99
C GLY A 112 1.50 1.95 1.70
N GLU A 113 0.70 0.98 2.13
CA GLU A 113 0.86 -0.43 1.75
C GLU A 113 0.34 -0.67 0.31
N LEU A 114 -0.58 0.17 -0.15
CA LEU A 114 -1.30 0.02 -1.42
C LEU A 114 -0.61 0.59 -2.65
N ASP A 115 0.02 1.75 -2.52
CA ASP A 115 0.79 2.37 -3.60
C ASP A 115 2.11 1.56 -3.78
N ASP A 116 2.69 0.98 -2.72
CA ASP A 116 3.76 -0.02 -2.81
C ASP A 116 3.31 -1.28 -3.57
N PHE A 117 2.11 -1.79 -3.27
CA PHE A 117 1.55 -2.95 -3.96
C PHE A 117 1.20 -2.65 -5.43
N ALA A 118 0.72 -1.45 -5.74
CA ALA A 118 0.50 -0.99 -7.11
C ALA A 118 1.81 -0.83 -7.90
N ALA A 119 2.86 -0.32 -7.26
CA ALA A 119 4.19 -0.22 -7.84
C ALA A 119 4.80 -1.61 -8.11
N LEU A 120 4.65 -2.54 -7.15
CA LEU A 120 5.03 -3.94 -7.35
C LEU A 120 4.28 -4.56 -8.54
N ALA A 121 2.96 -4.37 -8.61
CA ALA A 121 2.15 -4.87 -9.72
C ALA A 121 2.58 -4.31 -11.08
N SER A 122 2.93 -3.03 -11.13
CA SER A 122 3.45 -2.39 -12.35
C SER A 122 4.78 -3.01 -12.78
N LYS A 123 5.68 -3.27 -11.82
CA LYS A 123 6.96 -3.94 -12.11
C LYS A 123 6.75 -5.37 -12.63
N VAL A 124 5.85 -6.14 -12.02
CA VAL A 124 5.54 -7.51 -12.46
C VAL A 124 4.91 -7.52 -13.85
N GLU A 125 4.05 -6.55 -14.16
CA GLU A 125 3.47 -6.36 -15.51
C GLU A 125 4.55 -6.16 -16.57
N ASP A 126 5.53 -5.29 -16.29
CA ASP A 126 6.66 -5.03 -17.20
C ASP A 126 7.50 -6.30 -17.41
N GLU A 127 7.78 -7.07 -16.34
CA GLU A 127 8.52 -8.34 -16.39
C GLU A 127 7.76 -9.45 -17.17
N LEU A 128 6.44 -9.49 -17.07
CA LEU A 128 5.59 -10.46 -17.78
C LEU A 128 5.57 -10.23 -19.28
N THR A 129 5.59 -8.97 -19.69
CA THR A 129 5.25 -8.59 -21.07
C THR A 129 6.43 -8.09 -21.87
N GLY A 130 7.56 -7.78 -21.22
CA GLY A 130 8.63 -6.97 -21.81
C GLY A 130 8.11 -5.62 -22.31
N GLY A 131 6.99 -5.14 -21.74
CA GLY A 131 6.28 -3.92 -22.14
C GLY A 131 5.17 -4.12 -23.18
N GLU A 132 5.23 -5.13 -24.06
CA GLU A 132 4.42 -5.13 -25.29
C GLU A 132 3.41 -6.28 -25.42
N LYS A 133 3.65 -7.42 -24.78
CA LYS A 133 2.76 -8.60 -24.90
C LYS A 133 1.54 -8.49 -23.98
N TRP A 134 0.46 -9.22 -24.29
CA TRP A 134 -0.70 -9.38 -23.42
C TRP A 134 -0.65 -10.75 -22.74
N HIS A 135 -1.09 -10.82 -21.49
CA HIS A 135 -1.22 -12.05 -20.70
C HIS A 135 -2.62 -12.14 -20.07
N SER A 136 -2.93 -13.24 -19.39
CA SER A 136 -4.16 -13.35 -18.62
C SER A 136 -4.11 -12.48 -17.37
N GLY A 137 -5.25 -11.95 -16.93
CA GLY A 137 -5.32 -11.25 -15.64
C GLY A 137 -4.89 -12.15 -14.47
N ASP A 138 -5.18 -13.45 -14.58
CA ASP A 138 -4.79 -14.46 -13.58
C ASP A 138 -3.26 -14.56 -13.44
N ASP A 139 -2.52 -14.44 -14.54
CA ASP A 139 -1.06 -14.55 -14.54
C ASP A 139 -0.40 -13.40 -13.78
N LEU A 140 -0.92 -12.18 -13.97
CA LEU A 140 -0.45 -11.00 -13.24
C LEU A 140 -0.75 -11.13 -11.75
N ILE A 141 -1.98 -11.54 -11.41
CA ILE A 141 -2.37 -11.71 -10.01
C ILE A 141 -1.50 -12.79 -9.35
N ALA A 142 -1.29 -13.93 -10.01
CA ALA A 142 -0.45 -15.01 -9.49
C ALA A 142 0.99 -14.57 -9.24
N LYS A 143 1.63 -13.90 -10.21
CA LYS A 143 3.00 -13.41 -10.05
C LYS A 143 3.13 -12.31 -9.00
N VAL A 144 2.14 -11.42 -8.91
CA VAL A 144 2.13 -10.38 -7.86
C VAL A 144 1.97 -11.01 -6.49
N ILE A 145 1.16 -12.07 -6.36
CA ILE A 145 1.06 -12.86 -5.13
C ILE A 145 2.40 -13.49 -4.78
N GLU A 146 3.08 -14.13 -5.74
CA GLU A 146 4.43 -14.71 -5.53
C GLU A 146 5.43 -13.65 -5.06
N ALA A 147 5.44 -12.49 -5.71
CA ALA A 147 6.31 -11.37 -5.37
C ALA A 147 5.96 -10.69 -4.03
N ASN A 148 4.72 -10.87 -3.54
CA ASN A 148 4.23 -10.30 -2.28
C ASN A 148 4.09 -11.36 -1.17
N ASN A 149 5.06 -12.26 -1.05
CA ASN A 149 5.11 -13.30 0.00
C ASN A 149 3.87 -14.21 0.04
N GLY A 150 3.25 -14.46 -1.11
CA GLY A 150 2.14 -15.40 -1.26
C GLY A 150 0.77 -14.87 -0.84
N LYS A 151 0.58 -13.54 -0.67
CA LYS A 151 -0.72 -12.98 -0.26
C LYS A 151 -1.08 -11.68 -0.99
N LEU A 152 -2.38 -11.45 -1.18
CA LEU A 152 -2.92 -10.15 -1.58
C LEU A 152 -3.09 -9.21 -0.38
N VAL A 153 -3.03 -7.91 -0.62
CA VAL A 153 -3.29 -6.87 0.39
C VAL A 153 -4.79 -6.81 0.67
N SER A 154 -5.18 -6.88 1.95
CA SER A 154 -6.57 -6.77 2.36
C SER A 154 -7.05 -5.31 2.35
N VAL A 155 -8.34 -5.13 2.12
CA VAL A 155 -9.01 -3.83 2.10
C VAL A 155 -9.62 -3.58 3.47
N SER A 156 -9.30 -2.44 4.09
CA SER A 156 -10.00 -1.97 5.27
C SER A 156 -11.40 -1.45 4.89
N THR A 157 -12.40 -2.33 4.99
CA THR A 157 -13.78 -2.04 4.56
C THR A 157 -14.41 -0.88 5.32
N SER A 158 -14.13 -0.74 6.62
CA SER A 158 -14.62 0.36 7.45
C SER A 158 -14.11 1.72 6.98
N SER A 159 -12.82 1.82 6.64
CA SER A 159 -12.23 3.08 6.14
C SER A 159 -12.77 3.46 4.75
N LEU A 160 -13.02 2.46 3.89
CA LEU A 160 -13.35 2.68 2.48
C LEU A 160 -14.85 2.78 2.21
N PHE A 161 -15.70 2.12 3.00
CA PHE A 161 -17.15 2.11 2.80
C PHE A 161 -17.93 2.71 4.00
N GLY A 162 -17.28 3.03 5.11
CA GLY A 162 -17.94 3.50 6.34
C GLY A 162 -18.84 2.40 6.92
N ASP A 163 -20.01 2.80 7.44
CA ASP A 163 -21.05 1.88 7.91
C ASP A 163 -21.87 1.25 6.77
N SER A 164 -21.51 1.51 5.51
CA SER A 164 -22.24 0.98 4.36
C SER A 164 -22.05 -0.52 4.26
N ALA A 165 -23.13 -1.27 4.42
CA ALA A 165 -23.12 -2.71 4.24
C ALA A 165 -22.77 -3.08 2.78
N LEU A 166 -21.86 -4.03 2.61
CA LEU A 166 -21.54 -4.63 1.31
C LEU A 166 -22.55 -5.75 1.01
N LYS A 167 -22.83 -5.99 -0.27
CA LYS A 167 -23.69 -7.11 -0.71
C LYS A 167 -23.12 -8.47 -0.29
N THR A 168 -21.80 -8.62 -0.31
CA THR A 168 -21.14 -9.86 0.07
C THR A 168 -21.23 -10.13 1.58
N SER A 169 -21.29 -11.42 1.95
CA SER A 169 -21.09 -11.87 3.33
C SER A 169 -19.61 -11.93 3.72
N ASP A 170 -18.70 -11.86 2.75
CA ASP A 170 -17.26 -11.80 3.01
C ASP A 170 -16.90 -10.47 3.67
N THR A 171 -16.33 -10.57 4.87
CA THR A 171 -15.94 -9.40 5.66
C THR A 171 -14.64 -8.77 5.18
N THR A 172 -13.87 -9.48 4.34
CA THR A 172 -12.55 -9.06 3.86
C THR A 172 -12.54 -9.04 2.34
N LEU A 173 -12.28 -7.86 1.77
CA LEU A 173 -11.96 -7.71 0.35
C LEU A 173 -10.44 -7.69 0.17
N TYR A 174 -9.98 -8.00 -1.03
CA TYR A 174 -8.57 -8.01 -1.40
C TYR A 174 -8.33 -7.19 -2.66
N TRP A 175 -7.21 -6.47 -2.68
CA TRP A 175 -6.76 -5.71 -3.84
C TRP A 175 -6.14 -6.63 -4.88
N ARG A 176 -6.66 -6.58 -6.10
CA ARG A 176 -6.16 -7.36 -7.24
C ARG A 176 -5.64 -6.40 -8.32
N PRO A 177 -4.44 -6.61 -8.86
CA PRO A 177 -3.94 -5.82 -9.96
C PRO A 177 -4.66 -6.17 -11.27
N LYS A 178 -4.83 -5.16 -12.12
CA LYS A 178 -5.31 -5.30 -13.49
C LYS A 178 -4.65 -4.25 -14.37
N VAL A 179 -4.40 -4.61 -15.62
CA VAL A 179 -3.86 -3.72 -16.63
C VAL A 179 -4.92 -3.38 -17.68
N VAL A 180 -4.94 -2.12 -18.10
CA VAL A 180 -5.71 -1.64 -19.25
C VAL A 180 -4.86 -0.66 -20.05
N GLU A 181 -5.06 -0.59 -21.35
CA GLU A 181 -4.47 0.44 -22.18
C GLU A 181 -5.40 1.65 -22.20
N SER A 182 -4.95 2.79 -21.67
CA SER A 182 -5.68 4.05 -21.64
C SER A 182 -4.88 5.09 -22.43
N ASN A 183 -5.49 5.70 -23.44
CA ASN A 183 -4.84 6.67 -24.33
C ASN A 183 -3.49 6.18 -24.90
N GLY A 184 -3.43 4.90 -25.32
CA GLY A 184 -2.23 4.29 -25.89
C GLY A 184 -1.11 4.00 -24.88
N LYS A 185 -1.38 4.06 -23.58
CA LYS A 185 -0.45 3.67 -22.52
C LYS A 185 -1.05 2.59 -21.64
N LYS A 186 -0.29 1.54 -21.37
CA LYS A 186 -0.65 0.55 -20.34
C LYS A 186 -0.64 1.22 -18.98
N VAL A 187 -1.75 1.07 -18.25
CA VAL A 187 -1.92 1.54 -16.87
C VAL A 187 -2.37 0.37 -16.01
N VAL A 188 -1.61 0.16 -14.94
CA VAL A 188 -1.95 -0.80 -13.90
C VAL A 188 -2.76 -0.10 -12.82
N PHE A 189 -3.88 -0.72 -12.44
CA PHE A 189 -4.73 -0.28 -11.34
C PHE A 189 -5.08 -1.47 -10.46
N LEU A 190 -5.49 -1.19 -9.23
CA LEU A 190 -5.95 -2.21 -8.30
C LEU A 190 -7.46 -2.16 -8.17
N TYR A 191 -8.12 -3.30 -8.01
CA TYR A 191 -9.54 -3.35 -7.70
C TYR A 191 -9.82 -4.31 -6.54
N ALA A 192 -10.77 -3.94 -5.69
CA ALA A 192 -11.16 -4.69 -4.50
C ALA A 192 -12.27 -5.68 -4.84
N ASN A 193 -12.03 -6.96 -4.64
CA ASN A 193 -13.05 -8.01 -4.75
C ASN A 193 -13.04 -8.93 -3.51
N ALA A 194 -14.13 -9.64 -3.30
CA ALA A 194 -14.27 -10.63 -2.24
C ALA A 194 -13.47 -11.90 -2.57
N GLY A 195 -13.00 -12.58 -1.53
CA GLY A 195 -12.19 -13.80 -1.63
C GLY A 195 -10.71 -13.53 -1.94
N ASN A 196 -9.85 -14.41 -1.40
CA ASN A 196 -8.41 -14.39 -1.64
C ASN A 196 -8.03 -15.38 -2.76
N SER A 197 -8.72 -15.29 -3.91
CA SER A 197 -8.43 -16.13 -5.07
C SER A 197 -7.58 -15.38 -6.09
N GLY A 198 -6.67 -16.10 -6.75
CA GLY A 198 -5.83 -15.58 -7.84
C GLY A 198 -6.59 -15.32 -9.15
N THR A 199 -7.91 -15.58 -9.18
CA THR A 199 -8.73 -15.44 -10.38
C THR A 199 -9.10 -13.97 -10.62
N ALA A 200 -8.88 -13.51 -11.84
CA ALA A 200 -9.29 -12.21 -12.33
C ALA A 200 -10.81 -12.16 -12.41
N GLY A 201 -11.42 -11.41 -11.49
CA GLY A 201 -12.81 -11.02 -11.57
C GLY A 201 -13.01 -9.85 -12.54
N TRP A 202 -14.20 -9.75 -13.13
CA TRP A 202 -14.61 -8.63 -14.01
C TRP A 202 -15.29 -7.50 -13.27
N LYS A 203 -15.41 -7.62 -11.95
CA LYS A 203 -16.14 -6.68 -11.10
C LYS A 203 -15.33 -6.35 -9.84
N GLY A 204 -15.62 -5.22 -9.23
CA GLY A 204 -15.00 -4.80 -7.98
C GLY A 204 -15.87 -3.81 -7.21
N TYR A 205 -15.72 -3.80 -5.89
CA TYR A 205 -16.39 -2.86 -4.99
C TYR A 205 -15.69 -1.50 -4.94
N ALA A 206 -14.37 -1.50 -5.12
CA ALA A 206 -13.57 -0.30 -5.20
C ALA A 206 -12.41 -0.48 -6.18
N VAL A 207 -11.88 0.64 -6.66
CA VAL A 207 -10.69 0.72 -7.51
C VAL A 207 -9.73 1.69 -6.84
N TYR A 208 -8.45 1.32 -6.83
CA TYR A 208 -7.36 2.17 -6.41
C TYR A 208 -6.46 2.43 -7.60
N TYR A 209 -6.32 3.70 -7.95
CA TYR A 209 -5.53 4.13 -9.08
C TYR A 209 -4.94 5.49 -8.76
N ASN A 210 -3.64 5.64 -9.03
CA ASN A 210 -2.90 6.86 -8.73
C ASN A 210 -3.26 7.39 -7.34
N GLY A 211 -3.10 6.60 -6.27
CA GLY A 211 -3.37 6.99 -4.87
C GLY A 211 -4.78 7.50 -4.53
N SER A 212 -5.71 7.42 -5.47
CA SER A 212 -7.10 7.80 -5.30
C SER A 212 -7.95 6.54 -5.18
N TYR A 213 -9.00 6.63 -4.36
CA TYR A 213 -9.97 5.56 -4.18
C TYR A 213 -11.26 5.87 -4.92
N TYR A 214 -11.72 4.91 -5.71
CA TYR A 214 -12.96 4.96 -6.45
C TYR A 214 -13.89 3.88 -5.92
N VAL A 215 -15.07 4.25 -5.44
CA VAL A 215 -16.02 3.31 -4.81
C VAL A 215 -17.23 3.11 -5.71
N SER A 216 -17.70 1.87 -5.81
CA SER A 216 -18.91 1.51 -6.54
C SER A 216 -20.13 2.29 -6.00
N THR A 217 -20.88 2.92 -6.90
CA THR A 217 -22.14 3.60 -6.58
C THR A 217 -23.35 2.68 -6.69
N LYS A 218 -23.17 1.48 -7.25
CA LYS A 218 -24.24 0.51 -7.44
C LYS A 218 -24.72 -0.02 -6.10
N LYS A 219 -26.04 -0.06 -5.91
CA LYS A 219 -26.69 -0.60 -4.72
C LYS A 219 -27.64 -1.74 -5.05
N THR A 220 -27.70 -2.72 -4.16
CA THR A 220 -28.76 -3.73 -4.15
C THR A 220 -30.10 -3.12 -3.73
N TYR A 221 -31.20 -3.86 -3.95
CA TYR A 221 -32.54 -3.46 -3.50
C TYR A 221 -32.60 -3.14 -1.99
N GLY A 222 -31.78 -3.80 -1.17
CA GLY A 222 -31.66 -3.55 0.27
C GLY A 222 -30.66 -2.46 0.68
N GLY A 223 -30.23 -1.62 -0.26
CA GLY A 223 -29.33 -0.48 0.01
C GLY A 223 -27.86 -0.82 0.22
N LYS A 224 -27.49 -2.11 0.19
CA LYS A 224 -26.10 -2.56 0.29
C LYS A 224 -25.32 -2.24 -0.99
N ILE A 225 -24.06 -1.84 -0.86
CA ILE A 225 -23.17 -1.58 -2.00
C ILE A 225 -22.94 -2.89 -2.76
N ASP A 226 -23.15 -2.88 -4.07
CA ASP A 226 -22.89 -3.99 -4.98
C ASP A 226 -21.58 -3.75 -5.75
N GLU A 227 -20.98 -4.82 -6.25
CA GLU A 227 -19.84 -4.75 -7.15
C GLU A 227 -20.24 -4.18 -8.52
N THR A 228 -19.33 -3.41 -9.10
CA THR A 228 -19.47 -2.77 -10.41
C THR A 228 -18.40 -3.31 -11.36
N SER A 229 -18.66 -3.25 -12.66
CA SER A 229 -17.72 -3.73 -13.67
C SER A 229 -16.45 -2.89 -13.67
N VAL A 230 -15.29 -3.53 -13.62
CA VAL A 230 -14.00 -2.90 -13.93
C VAL A 230 -13.73 -3.02 -15.45
N PRO A 231 -12.78 -2.27 -16.04
CA PRO A 231 -12.48 -2.38 -17.47
C PRO A 231 -12.32 -3.84 -17.91
N THR A 232 -13.17 -4.29 -18.83
CA THR A 232 -13.15 -5.66 -19.39
C THR A 232 -12.43 -5.70 -20.73
N ALA A 233 -12.49 -4.59 -21.48
CA ALA A 233 -11.72 -4.38 -22.69
C ALA A 233 -10.24 -4.19 -22.37
N LYS A 234 -9.38 -4.60 -23.31
CA LYS A 234 -7.94 -4.38 -23.25
C LYS A 234 -7.59 -2.89 -23.36
N THR A 235 -8.37 -2.14 -24.13
CA THR A 235 -8.15 -0.72 -24.41
C THR A 235 -9.39 0.08 -24.06
N ILE A 236 -9.19 1.27 -23.51
CA ILE A 236 -10.20 2.29 -23.25
C ILE A 236 -9.81 3.59 -23.94
N ASP A 237 -10.80 4.26 -24.55
CA ASP A 237 -10.60 5.49 -25.33
C ASP A 237 -10.53 6.76 -24.46
N THR A 238 -10.69 6.61 -23.14
CA THR A 238 -10.67 7.70 -22.16
C THR A 238 -9.59 7.45 -21.12
N THR A 239 -9.31 8.46 -20.30
CA THR A 239 -8.49 8.27 -19.09
C THR A 239 -9.20 7.28 -18.15
N LEU A 240 -8.43 6.50 -17.40
CA LEU A 240 -9.01 5.55 -16.45
C LEU A 240 -9.91 6.23 -15.42
N ASP A 241 -9.53 7.42 -14.94
CA ASP A 241 -10.35 8.20 -14.00
C ASP A 241 -11.75 8.53 -14.60
N GLN A 242 -11.79 8.99 -15.86
CA GLN A 242 -13.04 9.32 -16.55
C GLN A 242 -13.87 8.06 -16.80
N TRP A 243 -13.23 6.97 -17.23
CA TRP A 243 -13.91 5.70 -17.43
C TRP A 243 -14.59 5.21 -16.14
N LEU A 244 -13.89 5.31 -15.01
CA LEU A 244 -14.43 4.90 -13.71
C LEU A 244 -15.66 5.72 -13.33
N THR A 245 -15.61 7.03 -13.49
CA THR A 245 -16.77 7.89 -13.19
C THR A 245 -17.97 7.61 -14.09
N ASP A 246 -17.73 7.32 -15.37
CA ASP A 246 -18.79 7.00 -16.33
C ASP A 246 -19.39 5.60 -16.08
N ASN A 247 -18.65 4.71 -15.42
CA ASN A 247 -19.03 3.32 -15.18
C ASN A 247 -19.42 3.05 -13.72
N ASN A 248 -20.11 3.99 -13.06
CA ASN A 248 -20.66 3.82 -11.69
C ASN A 248 -19.61 3.70 -10.58
N TYR A 249 -18.45 4.34 -10.73
CA TYR A 249 -17.56 4.61 -9.61
C TYR A 249 -17.60 6.10 -9.22
N LYS A 250 -17.35 6.37 -7.94
CA LYS A 250 -17.21 7.72 -7.42
C LYS A 250 -15.90 7.85 -6.65
N LEU A 251 -15.16 8.93 -6.91
CA LEU A 251 -13.98 9.30 -6.14
C LEU A 251 -14.35 9.53 -4.66
N LYS A 252 -13.57 8.95 -3.75
CA LYS A 252 -13.73 9.07 -2.31
C LYS A 252 -12.66 9.97 -1.69
#